data_AF-A0A850U597-F1
#
_entry.id   AF-A0A850U597-F1
#
_cell.length_a   1.000
_cell.length_b   1.000
_cell.length_c   1.000
_cell.angle_alpha   90.00
_cell.angle_beta   90.00
_cell.angle_gamma   90.00
#
_symmetry.space_group_name_H-M   'P 1'
#
loop_
_entity.id
_entity.type
_entity.pdbx_description
1 polymer ?
#
loop_
_entity_poly.entity_id
_entity_poly.type
_entity_poly.pdbx_seq_one_letter_code
_entity_poly.pdbx_strand_id
1 'polypeptide(L)'
;FWGCPLPPRYVFSWHCPNGPGFSCPFLIDTTGAYFRRDGIAGNYLGGMSPPEEDEPDTSDLSVDHDFFQERVWPRLARRVPAFESLRPRGAWAGFYDYNAFDRNGVLGRHPKLENLFLAAGFSGHGLQHAPAVGRAVAELVVKGRYESLDLRRLGCRRLVEGEPLEEDGV
;
A
#
# COMPACT_ATOMS: atom_id res chain seq x y z
N PHE A 1 -4.39 5.43 -19.18
CA PHE A 1 -4.83 4.60 -18.05
C PHE A 1 -3.71 4.33 -17.05
N TRP A 2 -2.48 4.11 -17.51
CA TRP A 2 -1.26 4.16 -16.69
C TRP A 2 -0.40 5.31 -17.17
N GLY A 3 0.03 6.22 -16.31
CA GLY A 3 0.84 7.37 -16.74
C GLY A 3 0.73 8.65 -15.90
N CYS A 4 0.03 8.63 -14.76
CA CYS A 4 0.23 9.70 -13.78
C CYS A 4 1.44 9.31 -12.91
N PRO A 5 2.48 10.14 -12.80
CA PRO A 5 3.51 9.95 -11.79
C PRO A 5 2.84 9.88 -10.42
N LEU A 6 3.14 8.84 -9.64
CA LEU A 6 2.49 8.62 -8.36
C LEU A 6 3.39 9.20 -7.27
N PRO A 7 2.86 9.97 -6.31
CA PRO A 7 3.70 10.52 -5.27
C PRO A 7 4.24 9.39 -4.39
N PRO A 8 5.53 9.44 -4.02
CA PRO A 8 6.12 8.41 -3.19
C PRO A 8 5.52 8.39 -1.79
N ARG A 9 5.56 7.21 -1.16
CA ARG A 9 5.16 7.00 0.22
C ARG A 9 6.39 6.74 1.07
N TYR A 10 6.49 7.45 2.19
CA TYR A 10 7.58 7.28 3.14
C TYR A 10 7.26 6.20 4.15
N VAL A 11 8.25 5.34 4.39
CA VAL A 11 8.23 4.41 5.52
C VAL A 11 9.44 4.69 6.38
N PHE A 12 9.19 4.82 7.67
CA PHE A 12 10.19 5.07 8.68
C PHE A 12 10.32 3.84 9.56
N SER A 13 11.55 3.57 10.02
CA SER A 13 11.85 2.55 11.01
C SER A 13 12.47 3.21 12.24
N TRP A 14 12.12 2.71 13.41
CA TRP A 14 12.65 3.20 14.67
C TRP A 14 12.79 2.07 15.68
N HIS A 15 13.60 2.33 16.70
CA HIS A 15 13.79 1.45 17.84
C HIS A 15 13.21 2.10 19.09
N CYS A 16 12.39 1.36 19.83
CA CYS A 16 11.84 1.79 21.11
C CYS A 16 11.76 0.57 22.05
N PRO A 17 12.74 0.38 22.97
CA PRO A 17 12.82 -0.84 23.78
C PRO A 17 11.64 -0.95 24.77
N ASN A 18 11.11 0.18 25.21
CA ASN A 18 9.95 0.27 26.10
C ASN A 18 8.61 0.32 25.34
N GLY A 19 8.63 0.17 24.01
CA GLY A 19 7.45 0.20 23.16
C GLY A 19 6.53 -1.02 23.31
N PRO A 20 5.39 -1.04 22.62
CA PRO A 20 4.41 -2.13 22.69
C PRO A 20 5.00 -3.51 22.39
N GLY A 21 4.72 -4.51 23.23
CA GLY A 21 5.29 -5.87 23.16
C GLY A 21 4.86 -6.72 21.95
N PHE A 22 5.07 -8.03 22.03
CA PHE A 22 4.79 -8.98 20.93
C PHE A 22 3.31 -9.08 20.55
N SER A 23 2.40 -8.79 21.48
CA SER A 23 0.97 -8.77 21.22
C SER A 23 0.49 -7.50 20.52
N CYS A 24 1.39 -6.56 20.20
CA CYS A 24 1.02 -5.35 19.50
C CYS A 24 0.52 -5.68 18.08
N PRO A 25 -0.72 -5.32 17.71
CA PRO A 25 -1.18 -5.50 16.35
C PRO A 25 -0.50 -4.51 15.40
N PHE A 26 -0.73 -4.68 14.10
CA PHE A 26 -0.62 -3.58 13.17
C PHE A 26 -1.67 -2.53 13.54
N LEU A 27 -1.24 -1.31 13.85
CA LEU A 27 -2.11 -0.23 14.30
C LEU A 27 -2.17 0.85 13.23
N ILE A 28 -3.38 1.26 12.86
CA ILE A 28 -3.64 2.51 12.14
C ILE A 28 -4.39 3.42 13.11
N ASP A 29 -3.86 4.62 13.34
CA ASP A 29 -4.50 5.66 14.13
C ASP A 29 -5.50 6.45 13.27
N THR A 30 -6.50 7.07 13.88
CA THR A 30 -7.49 7.89 13.17
C THR A 30 -6.88 9.09 12.45
N THR A 31 -5.66 9.49 12.81
CA THR A 31 -4.90 10.52 12.10
C THR A 31 -4.23 10.03 10.81
N GLY A 32 -4.31 8.73 10.49
CA GLY A 32 -3.64 8.10 9.35
C GLY A 32 -2.20 7.63 9.63
N ALA A 33 -1.63 8.00 10.79
CA ALA A 33 -0.36 7.44 11.23
C ALA A 33 -0.53 5.96 11.58
N TYR A 34 0.38 5.12 11.11
CA TYR A 34 0.33 3.68 11.37
C TYR A 34 1.70 3.17 11.82
N PHE A 35 1.69 2.05 12.52
CA PHE A 35 2.92 1.31 12.79
C PHE A 35 2.65 -0.19 12.99
N ARG A 36 3.70 -0.98 12.81
CA ARG A 36 3.79 -2.35 13.32
C ARG A 36 5.13 -2.57 13.97
N ARG A 37 5.17 -3.58 14.83
CA ARG A 37 6.43 -4.18 15.27
C ARG A 37 7.17 -4.80 14.08
N ASP A 38 8.49 -4.73 14.14
CA ASP A 38 9.39 -5.32 13.17
C ASP A 38 10.42 -6.20 13.89
N GLY A 39 10.25 -7.52 13.79
CA GLY A 39 11.07 -8.49 14.51
C GLY A 39 10.90 -8.44 16.04
N ILE A 40 11.93 -8.94 16.74
CA ILE A 40 11.86 -9.21 18.19
C ILE A 40 12.52 -8.15 19.07
N ALA A 41 13.41 -7.33 18.51
CA ALA A 41 14.33 -6.47 19.25
C ALA A 41 13.80 -5.03 19.48
N GLY A 42 12.50 -4.87 19.70
CA GLY A 42 11.90 -3.55 19.95
C GLY A 42 12.02 -2.57 18.77
N ASN A 43 12.11 -3.10 17.55
CA ASN A 43 12.03 -2.30 16.33
C ASN A 43 10.58 -2.22 15.84
N TYR A 44 10.30 -1.12 15.16
CA TYR A 44 9.01 -0.82 14.58
C TYR A 44 9.22 -0.16 13.22
N LEU A 45 8.21 -0.30 12.37
CA LEU A 45 8.12 0.46 11.15
C LEU A 45 6.72 1.04 11.00
N GLY A 46 6.63 2.13 10.27
CA GLY A 46 5.38 2.81 10.04
C GLY A 46 5.56 4.11 9.30
N GLY A 47 4.50 4.89 9.25
CA GLY A 47 4.49 6.15 8.52
C GLY A 47 3.10 6.74 8.49
N MET A 48 2.91 7.67 7.57
CA MET A 48 1.65 8.35 7.31
C MET A 48 1.70 8.84 5.86
N SER A 49 0.58 8.84 5.16
CA SER A 49 0.50 9.53 3.87
C SER A 49 0.47 11.05 4.10
N PRO A 50 1.28 11.84 3.39
CA PRO A 50 1.12 13.29 3.35
C PRO A 50 -0.30 13.68 2.88
N PRO A 51 -0.85 14.81 3.33
CA PRO A 51 -2.06 15.36 2.73
C PRO A 51 -1.79 15.79 1.29
N GLU A 52 -2.86 15.99 0.51
CA GLU A 52 -2.76 16.27 -0.94
C GLU A 52 -1.94 17.52 -1.25
N GLU A 53 -2.05 18.55 -0.42
CA GLU A 53 -1.29 19.81 -0.53
C GLU A 53 0.22 19.65 -0.27
N ASP A 54 0.63 18.60 0.45
CA ASP A 54 2.02 18.31 0.81
C ASP A 54 2.55 17.05 0.08
N GLU A 55 1.89 16.62 -1.01
CA GLU A 55 2.32 15.45 -1.78
C GLU A 55 3.72 15.66 -2.38
N PRO A 56 4.67 14.73 -2.16
CA PRO A 56 6.03 14.88 -2.66
C PRO A 56 6.14 14.80 -4.19
N ASP A 57 7.22 15.40 -4.70
CA ASP A 57 7.54 15.34 -6.13
C ASP A 57 7.69 13.89 -6.59
N THR A 58 6.90 13.55 -7.59
CA THR A 58 6.82 12.21 -8.20
C THR A 58 8.09 11.77 -8.94
N SER A 59 9.01 12.69 -9.21
CA SER A 59 10.30 12.42 -9.86
C SER A 59 11.43 12.11 -8.86
N ASP A 60 11.18 12.25 -7.57
CA ASP A 60 12.15 12.06 -6.50
C ASP A 60 11.73 10.91 -5.55
N LEU A 61 12.71 10.15 -5.08
CA LEU A 61 12.55 9.12 -4.05
C LEU A 61 13.37 9.44 -2.79
N SER A 62 13.80 10.69 -2.64
CA SER A 62 14.35 11.19 -1.39
C SER A 62 13.28 11.14 -0.30
N VAL A 63 13.73 10.90 0.93
CA VAL A 63 12.85 10.88 2.09
C VAL A 63 12.89 12.25 2.75
N ASP A 64 11.73 12.85 2.93
CA ASP A 64 11.57 13.96 3.84
C ASP A 64 11.61 13.45 5.29
N HIS A 65 12.74 13.68 5.96
CA HIS A 65 12.94 13.28 7.35
C HIS A 65 12.24 14.22 8.34
N ASP A 66 11.97 15.46 7.97
CA ASP A 66 11.28 16.43 8.82
C ASP A 66 9.78 16.07 8.91
N PHE A 67 9.21 15.53 7.83
CA PHE A 67 7.87 14.94 7.85
C PHE A 67 7.70 13.91 8.97
N PHE A 68 8.72 13.09 9.25
CA PHE A 68 8.65 12.16 10.39
C PHE A 68 8.58 12.91 11.72
N GLN A 69 9.44 13.91 11.94
CA GLN A 69 9.54 14.65 13.19
C GLN A 69 8.29 15.50 13.45
N GLU A 70 7.75 16.12 12.42
CA GLU A 70 6.67 17.10 12.52
C GLU A 70 5.27 16.46 12.42
N ARG A 71 5.13 15.40 11.62
CA ARG A 71 3.82 14.82 11.28
C ARG A 71 3.64 13.45 11.89
N VAL A 72 4.58 12.53 11.70
CA VAL A 72 4.43 11.12 12.11
C VAL A 72 4.62 10.94 13.61
N TRP A 73 5.78 11.35 14.15
CA TRP A 73 6.17 11.06 15.53
C TRP A 73 5.22 11.65 16.57
N PRO A 74 4.76 12.91 16.50
CA PRO A 74 3.87 13.47 17.53
C PRO A 74 2.54 12.71 17.62
N ARG A 75 2.02 12.21 16.50
CA ARG A 75 0.79 11.39 16.45
C ARG A 75 1.02 10.01 17.07
N LEU A 76 2.13 9.36 16.73
CA LEU A 76 2.50 8.07 17.29
C LEU A 76 2.77 8.15 18.79
N ALA A 77 3.50 9.17 19.27
CA ALA A 77 3.78 9.38 20.68
C ALA A 77 2.51 9.67 21.48
N ARG A 78 1.58 10.46 20.92
CA ARG A 78 0.26 10.68 21.53
C ARG A 78 -0.54 9.39 21.67
N ARG A 79 -0.52 8.52 20.64
CA ARG A 79 -1.26 7.24 20.66
C ARG A 79 -0.59 6.19 21.55
N VAL A 80 0.73 6.18 21.60
CA VAL A 80 1.58 5.24 22.34
C VAL A 80 2.64 6.03 23.10
N PRO A 81 2.38 6.42 24.37
CA PRO A 81 3.29 7.30 25.12
C PRO A 81 4.74 6.82 25.21
N ALA A 82 4.99 5.50 25.19
CA ALA A 82 6.36 4.95 25.17
C ALA A 82 7.20 5.45 23.98
N PHE A 83 6.56 5.79 22.86
CA PHE A 83 7.19 6.32 21.66
C PHE A 83 7.72 7.75 21.81
N GLU A 84 7.48 8.45 22.92
CA GLU A 84 8.24 9.67 23.28
C GLU A 84 9.76 9.40 23.34
N SER A 85 10.17 8.16 23.62
CA SER A 85 11.57 7.75 23.70
C SER A 85 12.07 7.00 22.45
N LEU A 86 11.29 6.97 21.36
CA LEU A 86 11.69 6.28 20.14
C LEU A 86 12.96 6.88 19.54
N ARG A 87 13.72 6.07 18.81
CA ARG A 87 14.91 6.51 18.08
C ARG A 87 14.81 6.10 16.62
N PRO A 88 14.76 7.05 15.66
CA PRO A 88 14.79 6.72 14.23
C PRO A 88 16.01 5.87 13.88
N ARG A 89 15.83 4.91 12.97
CA ARG A 89 16.86 3.98 12.52
C ARG A 89 17.14 4.05 11.02
N GLY A 90 16.11 4.33 10.23
CA GLY A 90 16.22 4.42 8.79
C GLY A 90 14.87 4.72 8.18
N ALA A 91 14.87 5.10 6.91
CA ALA A 91 13.66 5.38 6.16
C ALA A 91 13.87 5.10 4.67
N TRP A 92 12.78 4.90 3.95
CA TRP A 92 12.79 4.78 2.50
C TRP A 92 11.50 5.34 1.91
N ALA A 93 11.58 5.74 0.64
CA ALA A 93 10.45 6.16 -0.16
C ALA A 93 10.17 5.11 -1.25
N GLY A 94 8.90 4.97 -1.65
CA GLY A 94 8.55 4.09 -2.75
C GLY A 94 7.21 4.46 -3.39
N PHE A 95 7.06 4.12 -4.67
CA PHE A 95 5.82 4.35 -5.41
C PHE A 95 4.82 3.24 -5.14
N TYR A 96 3.55 3.63 -4.97
CA TYR A 96 2.43 2.70 -4.95
C TYR A 96 1.71 2.76 -6.28
N ASP A 97 1.72 1.66 -7.02
CA ASP A 97 0.97 1.53 -8.26
C ASP A 97 -0.54 1.40 -7.95
N TYR A 98 -1.35 2.37 -8.33
CA TYR A 98 -2.81 2.31 -8.21
C TYR A 98 -3.50 2.71 -9.51
N ASN A 99 -4.68 2.11 -9.73
CA ASN A 99 -5.52 2.47 -10.87
C ASN A 99 -6.22 3.81 -10.61
N ALA A 100 -5.90 4.86 -11.37
CA ALA A 100 -6.52 6.17 -11.21
C ALA A 100 -8.02 6.21 -11.60
N PHE A 101 -8.52 5.20 -12.33
CA PHE A 101 -9.91 5.16 -12.77
C PHE A 101 -10.89 4.89 -11.62
N ASP A 102 -10.65 3.84 -10.84
CA ASP A 102 -11.55 3.40 -9.76
C ASP A 102 -10.83 2.87 -8.53
N ARG A 103 -9.51 3.09 -8.43
CA ARG A 103 -8.63 2.68 -7.31
C ARG A 103 -8.56 1.16 -7.07
N ASN A 104 -9.22 0.35 -7.89
CA ASN A 104 -9.21 -1.10 -7.81
C ASN A 104 -8.12 -1.71 -8.69
N GLY A 105 -7.64 -2.89 -8.28
CA GLY A 105 -6.67 -3.66 -9.06
C GLY A 105 -7.18 -3.99 -10.46
N VAL A 106 -6.24 -4.16 -11.39
CA VAL A 106 -6.51 -4.58 -12.78
C VAL A 106 -5.88 -5.94 -12.98
N LEU A 107 -6.72 -6.95 -13.16
CA LEU A 107 -6.35 -8.35 -13.27
C LEU A 107 -7.06 -9.04 -14.42
N GLY A 108 -6.30 -9.63 -15.34
CA GLY A 108 -6.85 -10.50 -16.37
C GLY A 108 -6.19 -10.32 -17.73
N ARG A 109 -6.79 -10.91 -18.76
CA ARG A 109 -6.31 -10.81 -20.15
C ARG A 109 -6.54 -9.41 -20.71
N HIS A 110 -5.58 -8.92 -21.49
CA HIS A 110 -5.75 -7.70 -22.25
C HIS A 110 -6.82 -7.90 -23.34
N PRO A 111 -7.77 -6.97 -23.53
CA PRO A 111 -8.94 -7.18 -24.38
C PRO A 111 -8.63 -7.35 -25.88
N LYS A 112 -7.45 -6.91 -26.33
CA LYS A 112 -7.01 -7.00 -27.73
C LYS A 112 -5.76 -7.86 -27.95
N LEU A 113 -5.11 -8.33 -26.88
CA LEU A 113 -3.83 -9.03 -26.95
C LEU A 113 -3.95 -10.32 -26.14
N GLU A 114 -4.22 -11.43 -26.83
CA GLU A 114 -4.63 -12.69 -26.20
C GLU A 114 -3.56 -13.32 -25.30
N ASN A 115 -2.28 -12.99 -25.55
CA ASN A 115 -1.11 -13.48 -24.82
C ASN A 115 -0.58 -12.47 -23.78
N LEU A 116 -1.27 -11.35 -23.56
CA LEU A 116 -0.91 -10.37 -22.53
C LEU A 116 -1.86 -10.47 -21.34
N PHE A 117 -1.29 -10.64 -20.15
CA PHE A 117 -2.00 -10.66 -18.86
C PHE A 117 -1.56 -9.46 -18.03
N LEU A 118 -2.52 -8.83 -17.38
CA LEU A 118 -2.31 -7.69 -16.49
C LEU A 118 -2.57 -8.13 -15.05
N ALA A 119 -1.71 -7.67 -14.15
CA ALA A 119 -1.82 -7.80 -12.70
C ALA A 119 -1.14 -6.58 -12.06
N ALA A 120 -1.86 -5.45 -12.01
CA ALA A 120 -1.32 -4.14 -11.64
C ALA A 120 -2.34 -3.32 -10.84
N GLY A 121 -1.92 -2.21 -10.24
CA GLY A 121 -2.80 -1.24 -9.58
C GLY A 121 -3.31 -1.64 -8.19
N PHE A 122 -2.61 -2.54 -7.49
CA PHE A 122 -3.04 -3.04 -6.17
C PHE A 122 -2.67 -2.12 -4.99
N SER A 123 -2.04 -0.98 -5.23
CA SER A 123 -1.70 0.04 -4.24
C SER A 123 -1.02 -0.55 -3.00
N GLY A 124 -1.33 -0.04 -1.80
CA GLY A 124 -0.84 -0.55 -0.52
C GLY A 124 -1.31 -1.98 -0.16
N HIS A 125 -2.20 -2.58 -0.94
CA HIS A 125 -2.74 -3.93 -0.69
C HIS A 125 -2.01 -5.02 -1.49
N GLY A 126 -1.05 -4.66 -2.35
CA GLY A 126 -0.36 -5.60 -3.24
C GLY A 126 0.23 -6.80 -2.50
N LEU A 127 0.84 -6.59 -1.33
CA LEU A 127 1.40 -7.68 -0.53
C LEU A 127 0.32 -8.66 -0.04
N GLN A 128 -0.83 -8.14 0.41
CA GLN A 128 -1.94 -8.94 0.93
C GLN A 128 -2.63 -9.72 -0.21
N HIS A 129 -2.77 -9.09 -1.37
CA HIS A 129 -3.48 -9.67 -2.52
C HIS A 129 -2.60 -10.58 -3.38
N ALA A 130 -1.26 -10.46 -3.31
CA ALA A 130 -0.32 -11.19 -4.17
C ALA A 130 -0.57 -12.71 -4.24
N PRO A 131 -0.87 -13.44 -3.15
CA PRO A 131 -1.12 -14.89 -3.24
C PRO A 131 -2.36 -15.24 -4.10
N ALA A 132 -3.45 -14.51 -3.93
CA ALA A 132 -4.68 -14.72 -4.68
C ALA A 132 -4.52 -14.29 -6.14
N VAL A 133 -3.88 -13.15 -6.37
CA VAL A 133 -3.58 -12.60 -7.69
C VAL A 133 -2.67 -13.55 -8.48
N GLY A 134 -1.58 -14.03 -7.87
CA GLY A 134 -0.65 -14.96 -8.52
C GLY A 134 -1.32 -16.27 -8.93
N ARG A 135 -2.18 -16.82 -8.06
CA ARG A 135 -2.99 -18.01 -8.39
C ARG A 135 -3.93 -17.73 -9.55
N ALA A 136 -4.66 -16.62 -9.52
CA ALA A 136 -5.61 -16.27 -10.55
C ALA A 136 -4.96 -16.06 -11.93
N VAL A 137 -3.77 -15.42 -11.98
CA VAL A 137 -2.99 -15.33 -13.22
C VAL A 137 -2.58 -16.72 -13.71
N ALA A 138 -2.08 -17.59 -12.83
CA ALA A 138 -1.68 -18.94 -13.20
C ALA A 138 -2.86 -19.77 -13.78
N GLU A 139 -4.04 -19.68 -13.17
CA GLU A 139 -5.27 -20.33 -13.65
C GLU A 139 -5.68 -19.78 -15.03
N LEU A 140 -5.64 -18.46 -15.24
CA LEU A 140 -5.93 -17.85 -16.53
C LEU A 140 -4.95 -18.27 -17.64
N VAL A 141 -3.67 -18.43 -17.30
CA VAL A 141 -2.63 -18.85 -18.25
C VAL A 141 -2.77 -20.32 -18.61
N VAL A 142 -2.93 -21.21 -17.62
CA VAL A 142 -2.91 -22.67 -17.83
C VAL A 142 -4.29 -23.22 -18.22
N LYS A 143 -5.37 -22.66 -17.67
CA LYS A 143 -6.74 -23.18 -17.81
C LYS A 143 -7.67 -22.28 -18.62
N GLY A 144 -7.28 -21.02 -18.85
CA GLY A 144 -8.10 -20.06 -19.60
C GLY A 144 -9.28 -19.47 -18.83
N ARG A 145 -9.43 -19.79 -17.53
CA ARG A 145 -10.51 -19.31 -16.66
C ARG A 145 -10.04 -19.25 -15.21
N TYR A 146 -10.75 -18.50 -14.37
CA TYR A 146 -10.61 -18.59 -12.93
C TYR A 146 -11.26 -19.89 -12.42
N GLU A 147 -10.64 -20.55 -11.45
CA GLU A 147 -11.16 -21.76 -10.81
C GLU A 147 -11.33 -21.57 -9.30
N SER A 148 -10.34 -21.00 -8.61
CA SER A 148 -10.38 -20.87 -7.15
C SER A 148 -11.23 -19.69 -6.66
N LEU A 149 -11.12 -18.54 -7.34
CA LEU A 149 -11.81 -17.31 -6.98
C LEU A 149 -12.11 -16.52 -8.25
N ASP A 150 -13.38 -16.16 -8.43
CA ASP A 150 -13.80 -15.38 -9.60
C ASP A 150 -13.41 -13.90 -9.46
N LEU A 151 -12.34 -13.52 -10.16
CA LEU A 151 -11.82 -12.15 -10.18
C LEU A 151 -12.16 -11.40 -11.48
N ARG A 152 -13.20 -11.83 -12.23
CA ARG A 152 -13.63 -11.15 -13.48
C ARG A 152 -13.96 -9.68 -13.28
N ARG A 153 -14.47 -9.29 -12.10
CA ARG A 153 -14.78 -7.89 -11.76
C ARG A 153 -13.54 -6.98 -11.78
N LEU A 154 -12.34 -7.53 -11.57
CA LEU A 154 -11.07 -6.81 -11.66
C LEU A 154 -10.52 -6.74 -13.11
N GLY A 155 -11.22 -7.30 -14.10
CA GLY A 155 -10.81 -7.29 -15.50
C GLY A 155 -10.86 -5.92 -16.17
N CYS A 156 -10.13 -5.80 -17.29
CA CYS A 156 -10.06 -4.56 -18.08
C CYS A 156 -11.37 -4.16 -18.76
N ARG A 157 -12.34 -5.07 -18.86
CA ARG A 157 -13.64 -4.82 -19.49
C ARG A 157 -14.28 -3.55 -18.94
N ARG A 158 -14.28 -3.41 -17.61
CA ARG A 158 -14.84 -2.27 -16.90
C ARG A 158 -14.16 -0.93 -17.28
N LEU A 159 -12.84 -0.95 -17.52
CA LEU A 159 -12.07 0.22 -17.94
C LEU A 159 -12.38 0.61 -19.38
N VAL A 160 -12.66 -0.37 -20.25
CA VAL A 160 -13.02 -0.15 -21.66
C VAL A 160 -14.46 0.35 -21.78
N GLU A 161 -15.37 -0.20 -20.97
CA GLU A 161 -16.79 0.15 -20.97
C GLU A 161 -17.09 1.42 -20.17
N GLY A 162 -16.13 1.91 -19.35
CA GLY A 162 -16.32 3.11 -18.54
C GLY A 162 -17.16 2.88 -17.29
N GLU A 163 -17.21 1.64 -16.81
CA GLU A 163 -18.01 1.20 -15.66
C GLU A 163 -17.08 1.01 -14.45
N PRO A 164 -17.00 1.96 -13.50
CA PRO A 164 -16.13 1.82 -12.34
C PRO A 164 -16.58 0.68 -11.42
N LEU A 165 -15.62 -0.02 -10.83
CA LEU A 165 -15.92 -0.93 -9.74
C LEU A 165 -16.14 -0.12 -8.46
N GLU A 166 -17.39 0.08 -8.08
CA GLU A 166 -17.73 0.75 -6.82
C GLU A 166 -17.48 -0.19 -5.63
N GLU A 167 -16.79 0.34 -4.61
CA GLU A 167 -16.71 -0.29 -3.30
C GLU A 167 -17.91 0.22 -2.49
N ASP A 168 -18.96 -0.58 -2.39
CA ASP A 168 -19.97 -0.38 -1.35
C ASP A 168 -19.27 -0.65 -0.01
N GLY A 169 -19.07 0.41 0.78
CA GLY A 169 -18.40 0.33 2.07
C GLY A 169 -19.00 -0.75 2.95
N VAL A 170 -18.13 -1.44 3.71
CA VAL A 170 -18.55 -2.26 4.86
C VAL A 170 -19.07 -1.35 5.96
#